data_AF-A0A2M8NFW1-F1
#
_entry.id   AF-A0A2M8NFW1-F1
#
_cell.length_a   1.000
_cell.length_b   1.000
_cell.length_c   1.000
_cell.angle_alpha   90.00
_cell.angle_beta   90.00
_cell.angle_gamma   90.00
#
_symmetry.space_group_name_H-M   'P 1'
#
loop_
_entity.id
_entity.type
_entity.pdbx_description
1 polymer ?
#
loop_
_entity_poly.entity_id
_entity_poly.type
_entity_poly.pdbx_seq_one_letter_code
_entity_poly.pdbx_strand_id
1 'polypeptide(L)'
;GYCRLVVAVPESWIDVVTTADLAEVALDFREHKQRNLRVATKYPMLTRQFFHSWGIHHFTMVNAEGAIEAAPTIGYADVIVDLAQTGTTLRENHLKALSDGVMVESQACLIANRPALRKPNVLEIARLLLERIDAALIGREYAQLSVNIHGESAEAVAQRVAQNPLTHGLKGPTIAPVFGTDDGDSGWFT
;
A
#
# COMPACT_ATOMS: atom_id res chain seq x y z
N GLY A 1 -2.91 -2.59 -3.59
CA GLY A 1 -3.76 -1.41 -3.43
C GLY A 1 -3.13 -0.33 -2.56
N TYR A 2 -1.93 -0.55 -2.01
CA TYR A 2 -1.16 0.52 -1.38
C TYR A 2 -0.52 1.39 -2.47
N CYS A 3 -0.66 2.70 -2.38
CA CYS A 3 0.04 3.65 -3.23
C CYS A 3 0.25 4.96 -2.48
N ARG A 4 1.09 5.83 -3.01
CA ARG A 4 1.38 7.15 -2.48
C ARG A 4 1.14 8.18 -3.57
N LEU A 5 0.46 9.27 -3.24
CA LEU A 5 0.38 10.42 -4.13
C LEU A 5 1.64 11.24 -3.93
N VAL A 6 2.47 11.36 -4.98
CA VAL A 6 3.80 11.95 -4.88
C VAL A 6 4.02 13.05 -5.89
N VAL A 7 4.85 14.03 -5.51
CA VAL A 7 5.48 14.96 -6.45
C VAL A 7 6.68 14.27 -7.09
N ALA A 8 6.70 14.22 -8.43
CA ALA A 8 7.83 13.70 -9.18
C ALA A 8 8.37 14.74 -10.16
N VAL A 9 9.69 14.83 -10.20
CA VAL A 9 10.47 15.77 -11.02
C VAL A 9 11.37 14.98 -11.99
N PRO A 10 11.86 15.58 -13.08
CA PRO A 10 12.85 14.95 -13.94
C PRO A 10 14.08 14.49 -13.15
N GLU A 11 14.57 13.29 -13.44
CA GLU A 11 15.78 12.74 -12.82
C GLU A 11 17.02 13.59 -13.15
N SER A 12 17.00 14.27 -14.29
CA SER A 12 18.04 15.24 -14.70
C SER A 12 18.14 16.47 -13.80
N TRP A 13 17.14 16.74 -12.94
CA TRP A 13 17.20 17.81 -11.95
C TRP A 13 17.94 17.31 -10.71
N ILE A 14 19.26 17.11 -10.84
CA ILE A 14 20.10 16.42 -9.85
C ILE A 14 19.94 17.06 -8.46
N ASP A 15 20.00 18.39 -8.38
CA ASP A 15 19.98 19.15 -7.12
C ASP A 15 18.58 19.35 -6.52
N VAL A 16 17.53 18.83 -7.16
CA VAL A 16 16.15 18.94 -6.66
C VAL A 16 15.76 17.64 -5.96
N VAL A 17 15.79 17.64 -4.63
CA VAL A 17 15.56 16.45 -3.79
C VAL A 17 14.38 16.63 -2.85
N THR A 18 14.10 17.86 -2.44
CA THR A 18 13.06 18.25 -1.48
C THR A 18 12.05 19.18 -2.12
N THR A 19 10.95 19.41 -1.41
CA THR A 19 9.90 20.34 -1.83
C THR A 19 10.38 21.79 -1.69
N ALA A 20 11.33 22.07 -0.79
CA ALA A 20 12.00 23.36 -0.70
C ALA A 20 12.82 23.65 -1.98
N ASP A 21 13.58 22.69 -2.49
CA ASP A 21 14.32 22.84 -3.75
C ASP A 21 13.36 23.11 -4.91
N LEU A 22 12.21 22.43 -4.93
CA LEU A 22 11.17 22.68 -5.94
C LEU A 22 10.59 24.10 -5.83
N ALA A 23 10.49 24.67 -4.63
CA ALA A 23 10.04 26.05 -4.45
C ALA A 23 11.03 27.04 -5.07
N GLU A 24 12.33 26.82 -4.91
CA GLU A 24 13.37 27.62 -5.58
C GLU A 24 13.26 27.51 -7.10
N VAL A 25 13.05 26.30 -7.63
CA VAL A 25 12.83 26.10 -9.06
C VAL A 25 11.57 26.83 -9.55
N ALA A 26 10.49 26.84 -8.77
CA ALA A 26 9.28 27.57 -9.14
C ALA A 26 9.52 29.09 -9.24
N LEU A 27 10.40 29.65 -8.40
CA LEU A 27 10.83 31.04 -8.48
C LEU A 27 11.73 31.29 -9.70
N ASP A 28 12.71 30.42 -9.97
CA ASP A 28 13.57 30.49 -11.16
C ASP A 28 12.77 30.53 -12.46
N PHE A 29 11.75 29.67 -12.58
CA PHE A 29 10.86 29.65 -13.73
C PHE A 29 10.14 30.99 -13.92
N ARG A 30 9.74 31.62 -12.82
CA ARG A 30 9.08 32.93 -12.82
C ARG A 30 10.02 34.05 -13.24
N GLU A 31 11.21 34.11 -12.64
CA GLU A 31 12.16 35.21 -12.84
C GLU A 31 12.90 35.10 -14.16
N HIS A 32 13.39 33.91 -14.50
CA HIS A 32 14.27 33.70 -15.65
C HIS A 32 13.55 33.16 -16.89
N LYS A 33 12.52 32.33 -16.70
CA LYS A 33 11.73 31.76 -17.84
C LYS A 33 10.44 32.51 -18.12
N GLN A 34 10.12 33.54 -17.34
CA GLN A 34 8.93 34.40 -17.51
C GLN A 34 7.62 33.59 -17.59
N ARG A 35 7.54 32.46 -16.91
CA ARG A 35 6.35 31.61 -16.84
C ARG A 35 6.28 30.84 -15.53
N ASN A 36 5.07 30.42 -15.16
CA ASN A 36 4.91 29.55 -13.98
C ASN A 36 5.44 28.12 -14.26
N LEU A 37 5.79 27.42 -13.19
CA LEU A 37 6.03 25.96 -13.21
C LEU A 37 4.76 25.23 -13.62
N ARG A 38 4.83 24.32 -14.59
CA ARG A 38 3.67 23.55 -15.07
C ARG A 38 3.62 22.19 -14.38
N VAL A 39 2.46 21.86 -13.82
CA VAL A 39 2.25 20.66 -13.01
C VAL A 39 1.16 19.81 -13.65
N ALA A 40 1.50 18.63 -14.14
CA ALA A 40 0.50 17.68 -14.64
C ALA A 40 -0.02 16.81 -13.48
N THR A 41 -1.34 16.80 -13.30
CA THR A 41 -1.96 16.00 -12.23
C THR A 41 -3.43 15.74 -12.48
N LYS A 42 -3.93 14.59 -12.02
CA LYS A 42 -5.37 14.30 -11.88
C LYS A 42 -5.93 14.74 -10.52
N TYR A 43 -5.09 15.29 -9.63
CA TYR A 43 -5.42 15.60 -8.23
C TYR A 43 -5.27 17.10 -7.89
N PRO A 44 -5.91 18.03 -8.65
CA PRO A 44 -5.61 19.45 -8.58
C PRO A 44 -5.82 20.09 -7.20
N MET A 45 -6.79 19.60 -6.43
CA MET A 45 -7.06 20.13 -5.09
C MET A 45 -5.97 19.75 -4.08
N LEU A 46 -5.55 18.48 -4.05
CA LEU A 46 -4.49 18.02 -3.16
C LEU A 46 -3.15 18.65 -3.54
N THR A 47 -2.85 18.69 -4.84
CA THR A 47 -1.65 19.35 -5.36
C THR A 47 -1.59 20.81 -4.95
N ARG A 48 -2.68 21.57 -5.13
CA ARG A 48 -2.72 22.99 -4.73
C ARG A 48 -2.51 23.16 -3.23
N GLN A 49 -3.17 22.34 -2.41
CA GLN A 49 -3.05 22.42 -0.96
C GLN A 49 -1.61 22.14 -0.51
N PHE A 50 -1.00 21.08 -1.04
CA PHE A 50 0.38 20.70 -0.74
C PHE A 50 1.37 21.80 -1.17
N PHE A 51 1.23 22.32 -2.40
CA PHE A 51 2.13 23.37 -2.89
C PHE A 51 2.01 24.66 -2.07
N HIS A 52 0.80 25.07 -1.72
CA HIS A 52 0.59 26.24 -0.87
C HIS A 52 1.14 26.05 0.54
N SER A 53 1.07 24.86 1.14
CA SER A 53 1.66 24.61 2.47
C SER A 53 3.19 24.70 2.46
N TRP A 54 3.82 24.55 1.30
CA TRP A 54 5.25 24.69 1.09
C TRP A 54 5.66 26.05 0.49
N GLY A 55 4.73 27.01 0.40
CA GLY A 55 5.00 28.36 -0.15
C GLY A 55 5.13 28.42 -1.67
N ILE A 56 4.82 27.34 -2.39
CA ILE A 56 4.85 27.29 -3.85
C ILE A 56 3.53 27.87 -4.38
N HIS A 57 3.53 29.16 -4.72
CA HIS A 57 2.34 29.87 -5.21
C HIS A 57 2.31 30.06 -6.74
N HIS A 58 3.45 29.91 -7.42
CA HIS A 58 3.60 30.24 -8.83
C HIS A 58 3.68 28.99 -9.71
N PHE A 59 2.54 28.32 -9.86
CA PHE A 59 2.41 27.15 -10.72
C PHE A 59 1.12 27.20 -11.55
N THR A 60 1.14 26.53 -12.69
CA THR A 60 -0.02 26.32 -13.56
C THR A 60 -0.31 24.82 -13.59
N MET A 61 -1.53 24.44 -13.24
CA MET A 61 -1.96 23.05 -13.37
C MET A 61 -2.33 22.76 -14.82
N VAL A 62 -1.83 21.64 -15.33
CA VAL A 62 -2.13 21.14 -16.65
C VAL A 62 -2.95 19.87 -16.48
N ASN A 63 -4.11 19.82 -17.13
CA ASN A 63 -4.94 18.63 -17.08
C ASN A 63 -4.22 17.51 -17.84
N ALA A 64 -4.06 16.36 -17.20
CA ALA A 64 -3.37 15.23 -17.79
C ALA A 64 -4.38 14.20 -18.28
N GLU A 65 -4.57 14.14 -19.60
CA GLU A 65 -5.36 13.10 -20.26
C GLU A 65 -4.43 11.95 -20.67
N GLY A 66 -4.61 10.77 -20.08
CA GLY A 66 -3.76 9.61 -20.34
C GLY A 66 -2.56 9.46 -19.39
N ALA A 67 -1.42 9.05 -19.96
CA ALA A 67 -0.15 8.78 -19.26
C ALA A 67 0.51 10.09 -18.81
N ILE A 68 0.35 10.40 -17.53
CA ILE A 68 0.85 11.64 -16.92
C ILE A 68 2.38 11.64 -16.91
N GLU A 69 2.98 10.47 -16.80
CA GLU A 69 4.43 10.25 -16.67
C GLU A 69 5.21 10.71 -17.91
N ALA A 70 4.56 10.73 -19.08
CA ALA A 70 5.14 11.24 -20.31
C ALA A 70 5.08 12.78 -20.42
N ALA A 71 4.32 13.47 -19.54
CA ALA A 71 4.10 14.91 -19.64
C ALA A 71 5.38 15.76 -19.63
N PRO A 72 6.38 15.46 -18.76
CA PRO A 72 7.65 16.18 -18.77
C PRO A 72 8.44 15.96 -20.06
N THR A 73 8.50 14.71 -20.55
CA THR A 73 9.24 14.35 -21.76
C THR A 73 8.63 14.97 -23.02
N ILE A 74 7.30 15.02 -23.11
CA ILE A 74 6.57 15.65 -24.22
C ILE A 74 6.63 17.19 -24.10
N GLY A 75 6.89 17.72 -22.90
CA GLY A 75 7.15 19.15 -22.67
C GLY A 75 5.91 20.00 -22.35
N TYR A 76 4.75 19.38 -22.13
CA TYR A 76 3.53 20.10 -21.73
C TYR A 76 3.40 20.30 -20.21
N ALA A 77 4.21 19.62 -19.41
CA ALA A 77 4.41 19.89 -17.99
C ALA A 77 5.90 19.89 -17.64
N ASP A 78 6.27 20.43 -16.48
CA ASP A 78 7.65 20.42 -15.98
C ASP A 78 7.82 19.40 -14.84
N VAL A 79 6.77 19.22 -14.03
CA VAL A 79 6.69 18.23 -12.95
C VAL A 79 5.33 17.55 -12.97
N ILE A 80 5.22 16.40 -12.30
CA ILE A 80 3.97 15.67 -12.18
C ILE A 80 3.59 15.44 -10.72
N VAL A 81 2.29 15.32 -10.47
CA VAL A 81 1.76 14.80 -9.21
C VAL A 81 0.84 13.63 -9.54
N ASP A 82 1.30 12.42 -9.24
CA ASP A 82 0.61 11.18 -9.58
C ASP A 82 0.84 10.08 -8.53
N LEU A 83 0.08 8.99 -8.64
CA LEU A 83 0.18 7.83 -7.77
C LEU A 83 1.41 6.98 -8.10
N ALA A 84 2.21 6.66 -7.09
CA ALA A 84 3.33 5.74 -7.17
C ALA A 84 3.19 4.62 -6.14
N GLN A 85 3.39 3.37 -6.57
CA GLN A 85 3.49 2.21 -5.66
C GLN A 85 4.95 1.85 -5.41
N THR A 86 5.60 1.19 -6.37
CA THR A 86 7.03 0.80 -6.30
C THR A 86 7.97 1.87 -6.84
N GLY A 87 7.45 2.86 -7.58
CA GLY A 87 8.23 3.88 -8.29
C GLY A 87 8.80 3.41 -9.64
N THR A 88 8.51 2.19 -10.09
CA THR A 88 9.01 1.65 -11.37
C THR A 88 8.60 2.54 -12.56
N THR A 89 7.32 2.91 -12.65
CA THR A 89 6.79 3.74 -13.74
C THR A 89 7.42 5.13 -13.79
N LEU A 90 7.73 5.73 -12.63
CA LEU A 90 8.45 7.00 -12.58
C LEU A 90 9.85 6.84 -13.18
N ARG A 91 10.59 5.81 -12.77
CA ARG A 91 11.95 5.53 -13.27
C ARG A 91 11.98 5.24 -14.77
N GLU A 92 11.02 4.47 -15.28
CA GLU A 92 10.87 4.18 -16.72
C GLU A 92 10.64 5.45 -17.55
N ASN A 93 10.13 6.53 -16.94
CA ASN A 93 9.93 7.82 -17.57
C ASN A 93 10.99 8.86 -17.17
N HIS A 94 12.12 8.43 -16.59
CA HIS A 94 13.21 9.30 -16.14
C HIS A 94 12.76 10.36 -15.11
N LEU A 95 11.88 9.96 -14.19
CA LEU A 95 11.39 10.79 -13.10
C LEU A 95 11.85 10.23 -11.75
N LYS A 96 12.07 11.13 -10.81
CA LYS A 96 12.31 10.83 -9.39
C LYS A 96 11.26 11.51 -8.52
N ALA A 97 10.79 10.80 -7.49
CA ALA A 97 9.95 11.40 -6.46
C ALA A 97 10.80 12.27 -5.52
N LEU A 98 10.28 13.41 -5.08
CA LEU A 98 10.92 14.19 -4.02
C LEU A 98 10.88 13.40 -2.70
N SER A 99 11.93 13.54 -1.90
CA SER A 99 12.10 12.82 -0.63
C SER A 99 11.00 13.13 0.39
N ASP A 100 10.52 14.36 0.42
CA ASP A 100 9.41 14.86 1.24
C ASP A 100 8.13 15.14 0.42
N GLY A 101 8.12 14.74 -0.86
CA GLY A 101 7.03 15.01 -1.80
C GLY A 101 5.84 14.08 -1.71
N VAL A 102 5.73 13.28 -0.65
CA VAL A 102 4.58 12.40 -0.42
C VAL A 102 3.45 13.22 0.18
N MET A 103 2.38 13.44 -0.59
CA MET A 103 1.22 14.20 -0.14
C MET A 103 0.29 13.36 0.73
N VAL A 104 0.03 12.12 0.29
CA VAL A 104 -0.93 11.20 0.89
C VAL A 104 -0.45 9.76 0.69
N GLU A 105 -0.47 8.98 1.76
CA GLU A 105 -0.44 7.51 1.67
C GLU A 105 -1.86 6.98 1.52
N SER A 106 -2.06 6.07 0.58
CA SER A 106 -3.38 5.60 0.16
C SER A 106 -3.45 4.09 0.13
N GLN A 107 -4.60 3.58 0.56
CA GLN A 107 -4.96 2.18 0.49
C GLN A 107 -6.48 2.06 0.27
N ALA A 108 -6.93 0.87 -0.12
CA ALA A 108 -8.36 0.59 -0.17
C ALA A 108 -8.94 0.62 1.25
N CYS A 109 -9.96 1.46 1.46
CA CYS A 109 -10.63 1.62 2.76
C CYS A 109 -12.11 1.31 2.63
N LEU A 110 -12.68 0.63 3.62
CA LEU A 110 -14.13 0.55 3.78
C LEU A 110 -14.63 1.85 4.40
N ILE A 111 -15.37 2.65 3.62
CA ILE A 111 -15.95 3.92 4.07
C ILE A 111 -17.47 3.81 4.18
N ALA A 112 -18.05 4.48 5.18
CA ALA A 112 -19.48 4.46 5.43
C ALA A 112 -20.06 5.86 5.62
N ASN A 113 -21.29 6.05 5.14
CA ASN A 113 -22.05 7.28 5.35
C ASN A 113 -22.57 7.35 6.80
N ARG A 114 -22.12 8.36 7.56
CA ARG A 114 -22.45 8.50 8.99
C ARG A 114 -23.96 8.56 9.28
N PRO A 115 -24.78 9.36 8.56
CA PRO A 115 -26.24 9.30 8.72
C PRO A 115 -26.84 7.93 8.46
N ALA A 116 -26.40 7.21 7.42
CA ALA A 116 -26.91 5.89 7.08
C ALA A 116 -26.63 4.85 8.19
N LEU A 117 -25.47 4.93 8.84
CA LEU A 117 -25.09 4.07 9.96
C LEU A 117 -25.96 4.22 11.21
N ARG A 118 -26.80 5.27 11.30
CA ARG A 118 -27.76 5.38 12.41
C ARG A 118 -28.89 4.36 12.32
N LYS A 119 -29.11 3.76 11.14
CA LYS A 119 -30.09 2.68 10.96
C LYS A 119 -29.51 1.37 11.49
N PRO A 120 -30.16 0.69 12.45
CA PRO A 120 -29.59 -0.50 13.09
C PRO A 120 -29.18 -1.61 12.11
N ASN A 121 -30.00 -1.87 11.10
CA ASN A 121 -29.73 -2.88 10.07
C ASN A 121 -28.47 -2.56 9.23
N VAL A 122 -28.24 -1.28 8.93
CA VAL A 122 -27.05 -0.85 8.17
C VAL A 122 -25.79 -0.97 9.03
N LEU A 123 -25.89 -0.61 10.32
CA LEU A 123 -24.79 -0.75 11.26
C LEU A 123 -24.39 -2.22 11.46
N GLU A 124 -25.37 -3.11 11.57
CA GLU A 124 -25.15 -4.54 11.72
C GLU A 124 -24.43 -5.14 10.50
N ILE A 125 -24.88 -4.81 9.29
CA ILE A 125 -24.19 -5.22 8.05
C ILE A 125 -22.77 -4.66 7.99
N ALA A 126 -22.56 -3.39 8.36
CA ALA A 126 -21.24 -2.78 8.37
C ALA A 126 -20.28 -3.50 9.34
N ARG A 127 -20.77 -3.89 10.52
CA ARG A 127 -19.99 -4.69 11.48
C ARG A 127 -19.63 -6.06 10.91
N LEU A 128 -20.59 -6.76 10.32
CA LEU A 128 -20.35 -8.06 9.69
C LEU A 128 -19.32 -7.98 8.56
N LEU A 129 -19.36 -6.92 7.74
CA LEU A 129 -18.37 -6.69 6.69
C LEU A 129 -16.98 -6.45 7.28
N LEU A 130 -16.87 -5.64 8.34
CA LEU A 130 -15.61 -5.39 9.03
C LEU A 130 -15.03 -6.69 9.60
N GLU A 131 -15.84 -7.47 10.34
CA GLU A 131 -15.41 -8.75 10.90
C GLU A 131 -14.91 -9.72 9.83
N ARG A 132 -15.59 -9.78 8.68
CA ARG A 132 -15.16 -10.63 7.55
C ARG A 132 -13.88 -10.15 6.89
N ILE A 133 -13.72 -8.84 6.73
CA ILE A 133 -12.50 -8.26 6.17
C ILE A 133 -11.32 -8.54 7.12
N ASP A 134 -11.49 -8.28 8.41
CA ASP A 134 -10.46 -8.52 9.42
C ASP A 134 -10.08 -10.01 9.50
N ALA A 135 -11.07 -10.91 9.54
CA ALA A 135 -10.83 -12.35 9.52
C ALA A 135 -10.09 -12.79 8.25
N ALA A 136 -10.44 -12.24 7.08
CA ALA A 136 -9.76 -12.55 5.83
C ALA A 136 -8.34 -11.99 5.76
N LEU A 137 -8.07 -10.84 6.37
CA LEU A 137 -6.73 -10.26 6.45
C LEU A 137 -5.83 -11.07 7.38
N ILE A 138 -6.30 -11.38 8.59
CA ILE A 138 -5.59 -12.24 9.54
C ILE A 138 -5.34 -13.61 8.92
N GLY A 139 -6.37 -14.20 8.30
CA GLY A 139 -6.29 -15.53 7.68
C GLY A 139 -5.24 -15.66 6.57
N ARG A 140 -4.79 -14.56 5.96
CA ARG A 140 -3.70 -14.59 4.95
C ARG A 140 -2.32 -14.82 5.56
N GLU A 141 -2.15 -14.54 6.85
CA GLU A 141 -0.89 -14.75 7.56
C GLU A 141 -0.72 -16.20 8.02
N TYR A 142 -1.79 -17.00 7.98
CA TYR A 142 -1.80 -18.37 8.44
C TYR A 142 -2.10 -19.34 7.30
N ALA A 143 -1.52 -20.53 7.39
CA ALA A 143 -1.87 -21.66 6.55
C ALA A 143 -2.29 -22.83 7.44
N GLN A 144 -3.27 -23.62 6.98
CA GLN A 144 -3.59 -24.88 7.63
C GLN A 144 -2.60 -25.94 7.16
N LEU A 145 -1.87 -26.52 8.11
CA LEU A 145 -0.95 -27.63 7.87
C LEU A 145 -1.57 -28.90 8.46
N SER A 146 -1.69 -29.93 7.64
CA SER A 146 -2.06 -31.28 8.06
C SER A 146 -0.94 -32.22 7.66
N VAL A 147 -0.35 -32.91 8.63
CA VAL A 147 0.86 -33.71 8.45
C VAL A 147 0.73 -34.99 9.27
N ASN A 148 1.01 -36.14 8.65
CA ASN A 148 1.11 -37.39 9.37
C ASN A 148 2.46 -37.48 10.09
N ILE A 149 2.41 -37.77 11.37
CA ILE A 149 3.55 -37.78 12.28
C ILE A 149 3.50 -39.06 13.11
N HIS A 150 4.58 -39.85 13.06
CA HIS A 150 4.70 -41.04 13.89
C HIS A 150 5.09 -40.69 15.33
N GLY A 151 4.47 -41.32 16.32
CA GLY A 151 4.72 -41.11 17.74
C GLY A 151 4.14 -42.21 18.62
N GLU A 152 4.49 -42.18 19.91
CA GLU A 152 4.07 -43.17 20.90
C GLU A 152 2.68 -42.87 21.48
N SER A 153 2.30 -41.59 21.55
CA SER A 153 0.99 -41.14 22.00
C SER A 153 0.64 -39.76 21.41
N ALA A 154 -0.64 -39.39 21.49
CA ALA A 154 -1.11 -38.08 21.05
C ALA A 154 -0.42 -36.93 21.83
N GLU A 155 -0.19 -37.11 23.13
CA GLU A 155 0.48 -36.13 24.00
C GLU A 155 1.94 -35.95 23.62
N ALA A 156 2.66 -37.05 23.32
CA ALA A 156 4.05 -36.99 22.88
C ALA A 156 4.18 -36.24 21.54
N VAL A 157 3.27 -36.50 20.59
CA VAL A 157 3.23 -35.79 19.31
C VAL A 157 2.89 -34.31 19.54
N ALA A 158 1.87 -34.00 20.35
CA ALA A 158 1.47 -32.63 20.66
C ALA A 158 2.63 -31.82 21.27
N GLN A 159 3.33 -32.39 22.27
CA GLN A 159 4.45 -31.72 22.92
C GLN A 159 5.59 -31.45 21.95
N ARG A 160 5.94 -32.42 21.09
CA ARG A 160 6.99 -32.25 20.08
C ARG A 160 6.65 -31.15 19.07
N VAL A 161 5.41 -31.12 18.58
CA VAL A 161 4.95 -30.10 17.61
C VAL A 161 4.86 -28.71 18.25
N ALA A 162 4.43 -28.63 19.52
CA ALA A 162 4.32 -27.37 20.26
C ALA A 162 5.67 -26.76 20.66
N GLN A 163 6.73 -27.55 20.79
CA GLN A 163 8.09 -27.05 21.09
C GLN A 163 8.69 -26.20 19.96
N ASN A 164 8.21 -26.38 18.72
CA ASN A 164 8.70 -25.60 17.58
C ASN A 164 7.87 -24.32 17.41
N PRO A 165 8.49 -23.12 17.49
CA PRO A 165 7.80 -21.84 17.34
C PRO A 165 7.04 -21.68 16.02
N LEU A 166 7.40 -22.40 14.97
CA LEU A 166 6.71 -22.35 13.68
C LEU A 166 5.45 -23.21 13.63
N THR A 167 5.36 -24.27 14.45
CA THR A 167 4.28 -25.27 14.36
C THR A 167 3.40 -25.36 15.60
N HIS A 168 3.64 -24.54 16.63
CA HIS A 168 2.81 -24.50 17.83
C HIS A 168 1.35 -24.06 17.57
N GLY A 169 1.09 -23.40 16.45
CA GLY A 169 -0.25 -22.98 16.05
C GLY A 169 -0.85 -21.90 16.96
N LEU A 170 -2.13 -21.57 16.74
CA LEU A 170 -2.80 -20.48 17.47
C LEU A 170 -3.08 -20.82 18.95
N LYS A 171 -3.37 -22.09 19.25
CA LYS A 171 -3.67 -22.58 20.61
C LYS A 171 -2.93 -23.87 20.96
N GLY A 172 -2.16 -24.42 20.02
CA GLY A 172 -1.67 -25.79 20.05
C GLY A 172 -2.07 -26.57 18.79
N PRO A 173 -1.36 -27.66 18.47
CA PRO A 173 -1.72 -28.54 17.37
C PRO A 173 -2.97 -29.36 17.71
N THR A 174 -3.83 -29.56 16.72
CA THR A 174 -4.88 -30.59 16.80
C THR A 174 -4.23 -31.93 16.48
N ILE A 175 -4.40 -32.93 17.35
CA ILE A 175 -3.81 -34.27 17.15
C ILE A 175 -4.93 -35.32 17.09
N ALA A 176 -4.93 -36.15 16.04
CA ALA A 176 -5.86 -37.27 15.88
C ALA A 176 -5.15 -38.54 15.39
N PRO A 177 -5.53 -39.75 15.85
CA PRO A 177 -4.92 -41.00 15.40
C PRO A 177 -5.24 -41.29 13.93
N VAL A 178 -4.27 -41.86 13.20
CA VAL A 178 -4.38 -42.25 11.79
C VAL A 178 -4.28 -43.76 11.68
N PHE A 179 -5.39 -44.44 11.43
CA PHE A 179 -5.43 -45.90 11.33
C PHE A 179 -5.01 -46.36 9.93
N GLY A 180 -4.04 -47.29 9.87
CA GLY A 180 -3.60 -47.95 8.64
C GLY A 180 -4.44 -49.18 8.30
N THR A 181 -4.12 -49.83 7.18
CA THR A 181 -4.79 -51.08 6.74
C THR A 181 -4.28 -52.34 7.44
N ASP A 182 -3.16 -52.25 8.17
CA ASP A 182 -2.59 -53.36 8.93
C ASP A 182 -3.18 -53.36 10.35
N ASP A 183 -3.63 -54.52 10.84
CA ASP A 183 -4.26 -54.71 12.15
C ASP A 183 -3.28 -54.38 13.30
N GLY A 184 -3.23 -53.10 13.70
CA GLY A 184 -2.43 -52.61 14.81
C GLY A 184 -2.54 -51.11 15.02
N ASP A 185 -2.12 -50.65 16.20
CA ASP A 185 -1.88 -49.23 16.45
C ASP A 185 -0.73 -48.78 15.52
N SER A 186 -1.08 -48.00 14.51
CA SER A 186 -0.15 -47.62 13.43
C SER A 186 0.98 -46.72 13.94
N GLY A 187 0.81 -46.15 15.15
CA GLY A 187 1.71 -45.13 15.71
C GLY A 187 1.63 -43.79 14.97
N TRP A 188 0.71 -43.62 14.01
CA TRP A 188 0.58 -42.39 13.23
C TRP A 188 -0.51 -41.48 13.77
N PHE A 189 -0.21 -40.19 13.79
CA PHE A 189 -1.13 -39.13 14.16
C PHE A 189 -1.13 -38.02 13.10
N THR A 190 -2.24 -37.31 12.93
CA THR A 190 -2.36 -36.10 12.10
C THR A 190 -2.59 -34.87 12.94
#